data_AF-A0A9P8ISE6-F1
#
_entry.id   AF-A0A9P8ISE6-F1
#
_cell.length_a   1.000
_cell.length_b   1.000
_cell.length_c   1.000
_cell.angle_alpha   90.00
_cell.angle_beta   90.00
_cell.angle_gamma   90.00
#
_symmetry.space_group_name_H-M   'P 1'
#
loop_
_entity.id
_entity.type
_entity.pdbx_description
1 polymer ?
#
loop_
_entity_poly.entity_id
_entity_poly.type
_entity_poly.pdbx_seq_one_letter_code
_entity_poly.pdbx_strand_id
1 'polypeptide(L)'
;MGEAISPEDGTYGVKGLPRPPNTMRYPGEIPYVKGLPVRKEISSLASSDDSNERKQWTLFVLALERFKSMPVDDKLSYFQIAGIHGYPEVAWDGAPEPKHAPDKKTKQAGDQPFGGYCNHNSLNFPAWHRPYMLLFEVRSDLGQH
;
A
#
# COMPACT_ATOMS: atom_id res chain seq x y z
N MET A 1 15.51 -16.10 15.81
CA MET A 1 15.29 -14.77 16.38
C MET A 1 15.79 -13.79 15.33
N GLY A 2 14.87 -13.20 14.57
CA GLY A 2 15.23 -12.16 13.59
C GLY A 2 15.57 -10.89 14.35
N GLU A 3 16.70 -10.28 14.03
CA GLU A 3 17.09 -8.97 14.56
C GLU A 3 15.99 -7.96 14.24
N ALA A 4 15.47 -7.32 15.28
CA ALA A 4 14.67 -6.12 15.13
C ALA A 4 15.56 -5.04 14.52
N ILE A 5 15.19 -4.55 13.34
CA ILE A 5 15.88 -3.46 12.66
C ILE A 5 15.85 -2.25 13.60
N SER A 6 17.03 -1.75 13.98
CA SER A 6 17.17 -0.51 14.75
C SER A 6 16.50 0.64 13.99
N PRO A 7 15.91 1.63 14.67
CA PRO A 7 15.28 2.77 14.01
C PRO A 7 16.38 3.65 13.42
N GLU A 8 16.82 3.33 12.21
CA GLU A 8 17.57 4.25 11.38
C GLU A 8 16.63 5.43 11.05
N ASP A 9 17.09 6.64 11.36
CA ASP A 9 16.39 7.93 11.28
C ASP A 9 15.89 8.29 9.86
N GLY A 10 14.85 7.60 9.38
CA GLY A 10 14.28 7.85 8.06
C GLY A 10 12.86 7.36 7.89
N THR A 11 12.09 8.11 7.10
CA THR A 11 10.76 7.70 6.62
C THR A 11 10.87 6.73 5.45
N TYR A 12 9.87 5.88 5.28
CA TYR A 12 9.77 4.93 4.18
C TYR A 12 9.28 5.59 2.89
N GLY A 13 10.16 5.68 1.89
CA GLY A 13 9.84 6.27 0.59
C GLY A 13 8.94 5.39 -0.28
N VAL A 14 7.66 5.75 -0.42
CA VAL A 14 6.70 5.07 -1.32
C VAL A 14 6.97 5.43 -2.79
N LYS A 15 7.78 4.62 -3.47
CA LYS A 15 8.24 4.88 -4.86
C LYS A 15 7.52 4.07 -5.95
N GLY A 16 6.72 3.07 -5.55
CA GLY A 16 6.20 2.05 -6.47
C GLY A 16 7.26 1.02 -6.88
N LEU A 17 6.86 0.03 -7.68
CA LEU A 17 7.79 -0.98 -8.18
C LEU A 17 8.87 -0.34 -9.07
N PRO A 18 10.11 -0.85 -9.04
CA PRO A 18 11.17 -0.38 -9.92
C PRO A 18 10.76 -0.42 -11.39
N ARG A 19 11.12 0.62 -12.13
CA ARG A 19 10.84 0.69 -13.57
C ARG A 19 11.65 -0.39 -14.31
N PRO A 20 11.02 -1.25 -15.13
CA PRO A 20 11.75 -2.21 -15.94
C PRO A 20 12.78 -1.56 -16.88
N PRO A 21 13.96 -2.16 -17.08
CA PRO A 21 15.05 -1.56 -17.85
C PRO A 21 14.74 -1.42 -19.35
N ASN A 22 13.76 -2.17 -19.87
CA ASN A 22 13.32 -2.15 -21.27
C ASN A 22 12.21 -1.12 -21.55
N THR A 23 11.85 -0.28 -20.58
CA THR A 23 10.79 0.72 -20.76
C THR A 23 11.25 1.89 -21.61
N MET A 24 10.42 2.26 -22.59
CA MET A 24 10.70 3.37 -23.52
C MET A 24 9.65 4.46 -23.37
N ARG A 25 10.11 5.71 -23.17
CA ARG A 25 9.25 6.89 -23.08
C ARG A 25 9.10 7.53 -24.46
N TYR A 26 7.87 7.82 -24.85
CA TYR A 26 7.54 8.49 -26.10
C TYR A 26 6.94 9.86 -25.76
N PRO A 27 7.69 10.97 -25.92
CA PRO A 27 7.28 12.31 -25.47
C PRO A 27 6.46 13.10 -26.49
N GLY A 28 5.76 12.44 -27.43
CA GLY A 28 4.89 13.12 -28.41
C GLY A 28 3.68 13.83 -27.79
N GLU A 29 2.70 14.25 -28.61
CA GLU A 29 1.53 15.02 -28.17
C GLU A 29 0.78 14.40 -26.99
N ILE A 30 0.69 13.06 -26.94
CA ILE A 30 0.26 12.31 -25.76
C ILE A 30 1.43 11.45 -25.26
N PRO A 31 2.08 11.83 -24.14
CA PRO A 31 3.20 11.08 -23.63
C PRO A 31 2.76 9.72 -23.08
N TYR A 32 3.42 8.64 -23.51
CA TYR A 32 3.21 7.29 -22.98
C TYR A 32 4.52 6.53 -22.79
N VAL A 33 4.46 5.43 -22.04
CA VAL A 33 5.60 4.54 -21.80
C VAL A 33 5.23 3.12 -22.23
N LYS A 34 6.01 2.55 -23.14
CA LYS A 34 5.87 1.15 -23.54
C LYS A 34 6.68 0.25 -22.61
N GLY A 35 6.14 -0.93 -22.29
CA GLY A 35 6.80 -1.92 -21.44
C GLY A 35 6.59 -1.70 -19.94
N LEU A 36 5.73 -0.76 -19.52
CA LEU A 36 5.29 -0.71 -18.13
C LEU A 36 4.29 -1.84 -17.83
N PRO A 37 4.43 -2.53 -16.68
CA PRO A 37 3.42 -3.46 -16.21
C PRO A 37 2.08 -2.77 -15.98
N VAL A 38 0.99 -3.50 -16.21
CA VAL A 38 -0.38 -3.03 -15.97
C VAL A 38 -0.98 -3.76 -14.78
N ARG A 39 -1.83 -3.07 -14.01
CA ARG A 39 -2.65 -3.69 -12.97
C ARG A 39 -3.79 -4.45 -13.65
N LYS A 40 -3.75 -5.78 -13.58
CA LYS A 40 -4.75 -6.66 -14.19
C LYS A 40 -6.00 -6.78 -13.33
N GLU A 41 -7.11 -7.14 -13.96
CA GLU A 41 -8.30 -7.59 -13.24
C GLU A 41 -8.00 -8.93 -12.55
N ILE A 42 -8.41 -9.05 -11.29
CA ILE A 42 -7.96 -10.13 -10.40
C ILE A 42 -8.51 -11.50 -10.80
N SER A 43 -9.77 -11.57 -11.27
CA SER A 43 -10.41 -12.83 -11.67
C SER A 43 -9.72 -13.41 -12.90
N SER A 44 -9.38 -12.55 -13.86
CA SER A 44 -8.66 -12.87 -15.08
C SER A 44 -7.26 -13.40 -14.77
N LEU A 45 -6.55 -12.76 -13.81
CA LEU A 45 -5.25 -13.24 -13.35
C LEU A 45 -5.35 -14.60 -12.62
N ALA A 46 -6.36 -14.76 -11.77
CA ALA A 46 -6.55 -15.95 -10.95
C ALA A 46 -6.96 -17.18 -11.76
N SER A 47 -7.74 -16.99 -12.83
CA SER A 47 -8.22 -18.08 -13.70
C SER A 47 -7.39 -18.27 -14.98
N SER A 48 -6.23 -17.62 -15.09
CA SER A 48 -5.43 -17.68 -16.32
C SER A 48 -4.74 -19.03 -16.51
N ASP A 49 -4.73 -19.51 -17.76
CA ASP A 49 -3.94 -20.67 -18.18
C ASP A 49 -2.52 -20.29 -18.64
N ASP A 50 -2.21 -18.99 -18.80
CA ASP A 50 -0.87 -18.54 -19.18
C ASP A 50 0.14 -18.87 -18.08
N SER A 51 1.26 -19.47 -18.49
CA SER A 51 2.27 -19.96 -17.54
C SER A 51 2.92 -18.85 -16.71
N ASN A 52 3.04 -17.63 -17.24
CA ASN A 52 3.62 -16.51 -16.50
C ASN A 52 2.59 -15.88 -15.55
N GLU A 53 1.33 -15.76 -15.99
CA GLU A 53 0.24 -15.29 -15.13
C GLU A 53 -0.02 -16.24 -13.96
N ARG A 54 0.04 -17.55 -14.17
CA ARG A 54 -0.03 -18.54 -13.09
C ARG A 54 1.10 -18.40 -12.07
N LYS A 55 2.32 -18.10 -12.53
CA LYS A 55 3.44 -17.78 -11.63
C LYS A 55 3.18 -16.48 -10.86
N GLN A 56 2.69 -15.44 -11.53
CA GLN A 56 2.33 -14.16 -10.89
C GLN A 56 1.26 -14.37 -9.81
N TRP A 57 0.21 -15.14 -10.09
CA TRP A 57 -0.83 -15.48 -9.12
C TRP A 57 -0.26 -16.24 -7.91
N THR A 58 0.57 -17.25 -8.17
CA THR A 58 1.23 -18.02 -7.11
C THR A 58 2.09 -17.13 -6.22
N LEU A 59 2.90 -16.25 -6.83
CA LEU A 59 3.73 -15.28 -6.11
C LEU A 59 2.87 -14.31 -5.29
N PHE A 60 1.78 -13.79 -5.86
CA PHE A 60 0.86 -12.90 -5.16
C PHE A 60 0.28 -13.54 -3.89
N VAL A 61 -0.21 -14.78 -3.99
CA VAL A 61 -0.79 -15.50 -2.84
C VAL A 61 0.27 -15.76 -1.76
N LEU A 62 1.43 -16.32 -2.13
CA LEU A 62 2.50 -16.62 -1.18
C LEU A 62 3.06 -15.37 -0.51
N ALA A 63 3.23 -14.29 -1.27
CA ALA A 63 3.77 -13.06 -0.74
C ALA A 63 2.76 -12.32 0.14
N LEU A 64 1.46 -12.35 -0.20
CA LEU A 64 0.40 -11.82 0.65
C LEU A 64 0.27 -12.60 1.96
N GLU A 65 0.39 -13.93 1.91
CA GLU A 65 0.41 -14.77 3.12
C GLU A 65 1.56 -14.38 4.04
N ARG A 66 2.78 -14.26 3.49
CA ARG A 66 3.96 -13.83 4.26
C ARG A 66 3.85 -12.40 4.76
N PHE A 67 3.26 -11.49 4.01
CA PHE A 67 3.02 -10.11 4.45
C PHE A 67 2.07 -10.07 5.66
N LYS A 68 1.02 -10.90 5.64
CA LYS A 68 0.06 -11.02 6.75
C LYS A 68 0.63 -11.71 7.99
N SER A 69 1.66 -12.52 7.86
CA SER A 69 2.28 -13.25 8.98
C SER A 69 3.38 -12.47 9.71
N MET A 70 3.69 -11.25 9.26
CA MET A 70 4.68 -10.40 9.90
C MET A 70 4.30 -10.01 11.34
N PRO A 71 5.29 -9.77 12.23
CA PRO A 71 5.04 -9.24 13.56
C PRO A 71 4.24 -7.94 13.52
N VAL A 72 3.26 -7.78 14.42
CA VAL A 72 2.35 -6.63 14.42
C VAL A 72 3.02 -5.30 14.78
N ASP A 73 4.19 -5.35 15.40
CA ASP A 73 5.03 -4.22 15.79
C ASP A 73 6.03 -3.81 14.70
N ASP A 74 6.24 -4.64 13.67
CA ASP A 74 7.01 -4.26 12.50
C ASP A 74 6.26 -3.17 11.72
N LYS A 75 6.89 -1.99 11.59
CA LYS A 75 6.39 -0.81 10.87
C LYS A 75 5.82 -1.14 9.49
N LEU A 76 6.41 -2.10 8.79
CA LEU A 76 6.04 -2.51 7.45
C LEU A 76 5.20 -3.80 7.42
N SER A 77 4.64 -4.22 8.55
CA SER A 77 3.72 -5.36 8.63
C SER A 77 2.37 -5.03 8.00
N TYR A 78 1.63 -6.08 7.63
CA TYR A 78 0.25 -5.93 7.16
C TYR A 78 -0.61 -5.18 8.19
N PHE A 79 -0.40 -5.47 9.48
CA PHE A 79 -1.13 -4.83 10.57
C PHE A 79 -0.87 -3.32 10.62
N GLN A 80 0.41 -2.90 10.64
CA GLN A 80 0.78 -1.48 10.71
C GLN A 80 0.33 -0.72 9.45
N ILE A 81 0.56 -1.29 8.27
CA ILE A 81 0.17 -0.66 7.01
C ILE A 81 -1.35 -0.57 6.87
N ALA A 82 -2.11 -1.61 7.24
CA ALA A 82 -3.58 -1.52 7.28
C ALA A 82 -4.07 -0.49 8.31
N GLY A 83 -3.34 -0.35 9.42
CA GLY A 83 -3.62 0.61 10.48
C GLY A 83 -3.54 2.08 10.03
N ILE A 84 -2.74 2.40 9.00
CA ILE A 84 -2.69 3.74 8.40
C ILE A 84 -4.09 4.21 7.98
N HIS A 85 -4.95 3.29 7.52
CA HIS A 85 -6.30 3.62 7.09
C HIS A 85 -7.23 4.05 8.24
N GLY A 86 -7.03 3.58 9.47
CA GLY A 86 -7.99 3.73 10.54
C GLY A 86 -7.47 3.23 11.88
N TYR A 87 -8.16 2.26 12.47
CA TYR A 87 -7.77 1.65 13.74
C TYR A 87 -6.43 0.89 13.64
N PRO A 88 -5.56 0.97 14.65
CA PRO A 88 -5.82 1.50 16.00
C PRO A 88 -5.65 3.01 16.18
N GLU A 89 -5.56 3.79 15.10
CA GLU A 89 -5.43 5.26 15.13
C GLU A 89 -4.13 5.71 15.80
N VAL A 90 -3.01 5.07 15.45
CA VAL A 90 -1.68 5.38 15.98
C VAL A 90 -0.79 5.99 14.91
N ALA A 91 0.24 6.72 15.34
CA ALA A 91 1.28 7.24 14.47
C ALA A 91 1.96 6.13 13.64
N TRP A 92 2.26 6.45 12.37
CA TRP A 92 3.02 5.57 11.48
C TRP A 92 4.20 6.33 10.85
N ASP A 93 5.39 5.71 10.86
CA ASP A 93 6.59 6.20 10.16
C ASP A 93 6.99 7.65 10.50
N GLY A 94 6.86 8.04 11.76
CA GLY A 94 7.22 9.38 12.24
C GLY A 94 6.23 10.49 11.87
N ALA A 95 5.08 10.15 11.28
CA ALA A 95 3.99 11.10 11.08
C ALA A 95 3.34 11.50 12.42
N PRO A 96 2.72 12.70 12.51
CA PRO A 96 1.90 13.06 13.66
C PRO A 96 0.75 12.07 13.87
N GLU A 97 0.23 11.99 15.10
CA GLU A 97 -0.94 11.16 15.40
C GLU A 97 -2.11 11.45 14.45
N PRO A 98 -2.83 10.42 13.98
CA PRO A 98 -3.98 10.60 13.11
C PRO A 98 -5.15 11.25 13.85
N LYS A 99 -6.21 11.57 13.11
CA LYS A 99 -7.47 11.98 13.74
C LYS A 99 -8.04 10.78 14.50
N HIS A 100 -8.58 11.04 15.68
CA HIS A 100 -9.34 10.01 16.41
C HIS A 100 -10.81 10.07 16.03
N ALA A 101 -11.46 8.91 15.97
CA ALA A 101 -12.90 8.86 15.76
C ALA A 101 -13.62 9.64 16.89
N PRO A 102 -14.61 10.50 16.56
CA PRO A 102 -15.36 11.19 17.59
C PRO A 102 -16.15 10.18 18.43
N ASP A 103 -16.29 10.46 19.73
CA ASP A 103 -17.21 9.69 20.58
C ASP A 103 -18.62 9.75 19.97
N LYS A 104 -19.35 8.63 20.03
CA LYS A 104 -20.73 8.53 19.54
C LYS A 104 -21.63 9.63 20.12
N LYS A 105 -21.36 10.09 21.33
CA LYS A 105 -22.11 11.15 22.03
C LYS A 105 -21.76 12.56 21.57
N THR A 106 -20.58 12.77 20.98
CA THR A 106 -20.08 14.10 20.57
C THR A 106 -20.07 14.30 19.06
N LYS A 107 -20.43 13.28 18.29
CA LYS A 107 -20.47 13.31 16.82
C LYS A 107 -21.47 14.35 16.32
N GLN A 108 -21.01 15.28 15.50
CA GLN A 108 -21.80 16.30 14.83
C GLN A 108 -22.08 15.93 13.36
N ALA A 109 -23.09 16.55 12.77
CA ALA A 109 -23.37 16.40 11.35
C ALA A 109 -22.24 17.04 10.53
N GLY A 110 -21.56 16.24 9.70
CA GLY A 110 -20.39 16.66 8.92
C GLY A 110 -19.05 16.15 9.46
N ASP A 111 -19.02 15.60 10.67
CA ASP A 111 -17.81 14.95 11.20
C ASP A 111 -17.44 13.73 10.36
N GLN A 112 -16.12 13.54 10.16
CA GLN A 112 -15.61 12.29 9.62
C GLN A 112 -15.96 11.18 10.60
N PRO A 113 -16.77 10.18 10.20
CA PRO A 113 -17.28 9.17 11.11
C PRO A 113 -16.20 8.19 11.61
N PHE A 114 -14.99 8.26 11.05
CA PHE A 114 -13.87 7.36 11.31
C PHE A 114 -12.61 8.20 11.58
N GLY A 115 -11.75 7.73 12.49
CA GLY A 115 -10.40 8.24 12.66
C GLY A 115 -9.41 7.62 11.66
N GLY A 116 -8.12 7.78 11.93
CA GLY A 116 -7.02 7.38 11.06
C GLY A 116 -6.55 8.49 10.12
N TYR A 117 -5.64 8.14 9.21
CA TYR A 117 -5.13 9.05 8.19
C TYR A 117 -6.03 9.14 6.95
N CYS A 118 -6.93 8.17 6.78
CA CYS A 118 -7.71 8.04 5.56
C CYS A 118 -8.65 9.22 5.31
N ASN A 119 -8.68 9.67 4.05
CA ASN A 119 -9.58 10.72 3.60
C ASN A 119 -10.85 10.11 3.03
N HIS A 120 -11.93 10.07 3.80
CA HIS A 120 -13.29 9.76 3.32
C HIS A 120 -14.10 11.04 3.11
N ASN A 121 -15.17 10.97 2.33
CA ASN A 121 -16.12 12.08 2.13
C ASN A 121 -15.45 13.45 1.86
N SER A 122 -14.38 13.45 1.07
CA SER A 122 -13.60 14.65 0.74
C SER A 122 -13.01 14.53 -0.65
N LEU A 123 -12.68 15.68 -1.25
CA LEU A 123 -12.06 15.76 -2.57
C LEU A 123 -10.70 15.03 -2.64
N ASN A 124 -10.05 14.82 -1.49
CA ASN A 124 -8.74 14.18 -1.40
C ASN A 124 -8.82 12.64 -1.36
N PHE A 125 -10.02 12.04 -1.36
CA PHE A 125 -10.19 10.59 -1.37
C PHE A 125 -9.30 9.88 -2.41
N PRO A 126 -9.36 10.20 -3.73
CA PRO A 126 -8.54 9.49 -4.72
C PRO A 126 -7.05 9.81 -4.59
N ALA A 127 -6.70 11.04 -4.20
CA ALA A 127 -5.32 11.47 -4.05
C ALA A 127 -4.62 10.78 -2.86
N TRP A 128 -5.36 10.46 -1.79
CA TRP A 128 -4.84 9.75 -0.63
C TRP A 128 -4.73 8.24 -0.85
N HIS A 129 -5.77 7.62 -1.44
CA HIS A 129 -5.78 6.16 -1.64
C HIS A 129 -4.77 5.70 -2.70
N ARG A 130 -4.41 6.55 -3.67
CA ARG A 130 -3.46 6.20 -4.71
C ARG A 130 -2.06 5.82 -4.16
N PRO A 131 -1.38 6.67 -3.35
CA PRO A 131 -0.12 6.30 -2.72
C PRO A 131 -0.27 5.21 -1.66
N TYR A 132 -1.42 5.11 -0.97
CA TYR A 132 -1.69 4.00 -0.05
C TYR A 132 -1.69 2.63 -0.75
N MET A 133 -2.33 2.53 -1.91
CA MET A 133 -2.30 1.30 -2.71
C MET A 133 -0.90 1.02 -3.29
N LEU A 134 -0.09 2.05 -3.59
CA LEU A 134 1.31 1.86 -4.00
C LEU A 134 2.16 1.28 -2.86
N LEU A 135 1.93 1.71 -1.61
CA LEU A 135 2.60 1.14 -0.45
C LEU A 135 2.28 -0.36 -0.30
N PHE A 136 1.01 -0.74 -0.46
CA PHE A 136 0.60 -2.15 -0.48
C PHE A 136 1.27 -2.96 -1.59
N GLU A 137 1.34 -2.40 -2.80
CA GLU A 137 1.91 -3.06 -3.98
C GLU A 137 3.42 -3.30 -3.86
N VAL A 138 4.16 -2.37 -3.23
CA VAL A 138 5.61 -2.54 -3.02
C VAL A 138 5.89 -3.49 -1.86
N ARG A 139 5.11 -3.43 -0.77
CA ARG A 139 5.40 -4.26 0.41
C ARG A 139 5.09 -5.73 0.20
N SER A 140 4.14 -6.07 -0.67
CA SER A 140 3.89 -7.45 -1.07
C SER A 140 5.03 -8.02 -1.92
N ASP A 141 5.91 -7.21 -2.50
CA ASP A 141 7.12 -7.69 -3.17
C ASP A 141 8.25 -7.83 -2.14
N LEU A 142 8.38 -9.02 -1.54
CA LEU A 142 9.36 -9.34 -0.50
C LEU A 142 10.82 -9.45 -1.00
N GLY A 143 11.12 -8.84 -2.15
CA GLY A 143 12.46 -8.75 -2.69
C GLY A 143 13.17 -7.49 -2.18
N GLN A 144 14.23 -7.71 -1.42
CA GLN A 144 15.24 -6.73 -0.94
C GLN A 144 14.96 -6.13 0.44
N HIS A 145 15.40 -6.84 1.48
CA HIS A 145 16.63 -6.51 2.20
C HIS A 145 17.32 -7.81 2.63
#